data_AF-A0A924IMW9-F1
#
_entry.id   AF-A0A924IMW9-F1
#
_cell.length_a   1.000
_cell.length_b   1.000
_cell.length_c   1.000
_cell.angle_alpha   90.00
_cell.angle_beta   90.00
_cell.angle_gamma   90.00
#
_symmetry.space_group_name_H-M   'P 1'
#
loop_
_entity.id
_entity.type
_entity.pdbx_description
1 polymer ?
#
loop_
_entity_poly.entity_id
_entity_poly.type
_entity_poly.pdbx_seq_one_letter_code
_entity_poly.pdbx_strand_id
1 'polypeptide(L)'
;MLELTRKFLAEIPNLGALMDQVVIETGVNVNNFEELRVAREEARDTVMNRLREFQGLHHIIQFPELIEADPVTGKPVKGGYIELNNISTGKSVLIPMFVWTQFIEHDNMEFTETIVNLGNSRVSDRPMPLDFSAVFNVMKGATIPADVIQEIQASAPQIQAVMQRVQAARG
;
A
#
# COMPACT_ATOMS: atom_id res chain seq x y z
N MET A 1 7.99 -15.69 -9.59
CA MET A 1 6.75 -15.11 -10.13
C MET A 1 5.82 -14.96 -8.94
N LEU A 2 5.28 -13.76 -8.71
CA LEU A 2 4.46 -13.39 -7.54
C LEU A 2 3.01 -13.08 -7.97
N GLU A 3 2.45 -13.92 -8.85
CA GLU A 3 1.17 -13.66 -9.50
C GLU A 3 0.00 -13.78 -8.51
N LEU A 4 -0.02 -14.81 -7.66
CA LEU A 4 -1.07 -15.01 -6.67
C LEU A 4 -1.01 -13.92 -5.59
N THR A 5 0.19 -13.58 -5.16
CA THR A 5 0.46 -12.50 -4.21
C THR A 5 -0.03 -11.16 -4.77
N ARG A 6 0.24 -10.89 -6.05
CA ARG A 6 -0.25 -9.69 -6.76
C ARG A 6 -1.77 -9.63 -6.77
N LYS A 7 -2.44 -10.72 -7.19
CA LYS A 7 -3.91 -10.80 -7.23
C LYS A 7 -4.51 -10.59 -5.84
N PHE A 8 -3.95 -11.26 -4.84
CA PHE A 8 -4.39 -11.09 -3.45
C PHE A 8 -4.25 -9.64 -2.96
N LEU A 9 -3.12 -8.98 -3.22
CA LEU A 9 -2.91 -7.58 -2.84
C LEU A 9 -3.90 -6.63 -3.54
N ALA A 10 -4.32 -6.96 -4.77
CA ALA A 10 -5.36 -6.21 -5.49
C ALA A 10 -6.78 -6.39 -4.93
N GLU A 11 -7.03 -7.48 -4.21
CA GLU A 11 -8.32 -7.77 -3.56
C GLU A 11 -8.42 -7.15 -2.15
N ILE A 12 -7.31 -6.66 -1.58
CA ILE A 12 -7.35 -5.99 -0.29
C ILE A 12 -8.24 -4.74 -0.42
N PRO A 13 -9.27 -4.60 0.41
CA PRO A 13 -10.25 -3.53 0.23
C PRO A 13 -9.71 -2.16 0.66
N ASN A 14 -10.19 -1.13 -0.03
CA ASN A 14 -10.00 0.26 0.38
C ASN A 14 -10.88 0.58 1.60
N LEU A 15 -10.32 1.19 2.63
CA LEU A 15 -11.07 1.55 3.84
C LEU A 15 -12.26 2.47 3.55
N GLY A 16 -12.10 3.43 2.63
CA GLY A 16 -13.17 4.33 2.20
C GLY A 16 -14.36 3.57 1.62
N ALA A 17 -14.09 2.61 0.74
CA ALA A 17 -15.13 1.78 0.14
C ALA A 17 -15.86 0.90 1.18
N LEU A 18 -15.13 0.37 2.17
CA LEU A 18 -15.75 -0.38 3.28
C LEU A 18 -16.66 0.50 4.14
N MET A 19 -16.22 1.74 4.45
CA MET A 19 -17.04 2.69 5.20
C MET A 19 -18.28 3.09 4.40
N ASP A 20 -18.14 3.33 3.10
CA ASP A 20 -19.27 3.65 2.22
C ASP A 20 -20.30 2.52 2.18
N GLN A 21 -19.84 1.27 2.14
CA GLN A 21 -20.73 0.11 2.21
C GLN A 21 -21.53 0.09 3.52
N VAL A 22 -20.89 0.35 4.66
CA VAL A 22 -21.59 0.41 5.96
C VAL A 22 -22.59 1.55 6.00
N VAL A 23 -22.27 2.74 5.46
CA VAL A 23 -23.22 3.86 5.38
C VAL A 23 -24.45 3.50 4.53
N ILE A 24 -24.26 2.75 3.44
CA ILE A 24 -25.38 2.25 2.61
C ILE A 24 -26.22 1.23 3.40
N GLU A 25 -25.58 0.31 4.12
CA GLU A 25 -26.23 -0.73 4.94
C GLU A 25 -27.10 -0.13 6.07
N THR A 26 -26.70 1.00 6.66
CA THR A 26 -27.43 1.65 7.75
C THR A 26 -28.63 2.46 7.28
N GLY A 27 -28.76 2.74 5.98
CA GLY A 27 -29.87 3.50 5.41
C GLY A 27 -29.92 4.96 5.85
N VAL A 28 -28.80 5.52 6.33
CA VAL A 28 -28.70 6.94 6.69
C VAL A 28 -28.89 7.80 5.44
N ASN A 29 -29.85 8.72 5.48
CA ASN A 29 -30.08 9.65 4.37
C ASN A 29 -29.08 10.81 4.44
N VAL A 30 -28.09 10.80 3.55
CA VAL A 30 -27.01 11.78 3.49
C VAL A 30 -27.32 12.81 2.40
N ASN A 31 -27.56 14.06 2.80
CA ASN A 31 -27.97 15.13 1.88
C ASN A 31 -26.86 16.16 1.60
N ASN A 32 -25.75 16.12 2.36
CA ASN A 32 -24.62 17.00 2.18
C ASN A 32 -23.30 16.36 2.62
N PHE A 33 -22.19 17.05 2.35
CA PHE A 33 -20.84 16.55 2.64
C PHE A 33 -20.56 16.36 4.14
N GLU A 34 -21.09 17.24 5.00
CA GLU A 34 -20.83 17.15 6.44
C GLU A 34 -21.56 15.95 7.06
N GLU A 35 -22.81 15.69 6.64
CA GLU A 35 -23.54 14.47 6.99
C GLU A 35 -22.81 13.22 6.51
N LEU A 36 -22.22 13.25 5.30
CA LEU A 36 -21.42 12.13 4.79
C LEU A 36 -20.18 11.89 5.65
N ARG A 37 -19.50 12.97 6.07
CA ARG A 37 -18.31 12.89 6.92
C ARG A 37 -18.65 12.24 8.26
N VAL A 38 -19.72 12.69 8.92
CA VAL A 38 -20.17 12.14 10.20
C VAL A 38 -20.57 10.67 10.05
N ALA A 39 -21.37 10.33 9.02
CA ALA A 39 -21.78 8.95 8.77
C ALA A 39 -20.57 8.03 8.52
N ARG A 40 -19.54 8.51 7.82
CA ARG A 40 -18.27 7.78 7.60
C ARG A 40 -17.46 7.61 8.89
N GLU A 41 -17.44 8.60 9.77
CA GLU A 41 -16.78 8.50 11.08
C GLU A 41 -17.45 7.45 11.96
N GLU A 42 -18.79 7.40 11.98
CA GLU A 42 -19.53 6.35 12.68
C GLU A 42 -19.34 4.96 12.05
N ALA A 43 -19.32 4.89 10.71
CA ALA A 43 -19.05 3.65 9.98
C ALA A 43 -17.64 3.11 10.23
N ARG A 44 -16.65 3.99 10.46
CA ARG A 44 -15.25 3.61 10.67
C ARG A 44 -15.11 2.62 11.81
N ASP A 45 -15.71 2.89 12.96
CA ASP A 45 -15.57 2.00 14.13
C ASP A 45 -16.15 0.61 13.86
N THR A 46 -17.27 0.56 13.15
CA THR A 46 -17.88 -0.69 12.71
C THR A 46 -16.94 -1.47 11.77
N VAL A 47 -16.38 -0.81 10.76
CA VAL A 47 -15.43 -1.43 9.82
C VAL A 47 -14.18 -1.92 10.55
N MET A 48 -13.61 -1.12 11.44
CA MET A 48 -12.40 -1.46 12.18
C MET A 48 -12.65 -2.67 13.11
N ASN A 49 -13.81 -2.75 13.74
CA ASN A 49 -14.17 -3.93 14.55
C ASN A 49 -14.32 -5.19 13.68
N ARG A 50 -15.03 -5.11 12.54
CA ARG A 50 -15.14 -6.22 11.58
C ARG A 50 -13.76 -6.69 11.10
N LEU A 51 -12.88 -5.77 10.70
CA LEU A 51 -11.53 -6.11 10.25
C LEU A 51 -10.69 -6.76 11.37
N ARG A 52 -10.85 -6.35 12.62
CA ARG A 52 -10.13 -6.96 13.76
C ARG A 52 -10.59 -8.40 14.00
N GLU A 53 -11.90 -8.66 13.95
CA GLU A 53 -12.48 -10.00 14.15
C GLU A 53 -11.99 -11.01 13.12
N PHE A 54 -11.91 -10.63 11.84
CA PHE A 54 -11.47 -11.50 10.76
C PHE A 54 -9.98 -11.41 10.43
N GLN A 55 -9.22 -10.63 11.22
CA GLN A 55 -7.81 -10.33 10.98
C GLN A 55 -7.56 -9.81 9.54
N GLY A 56 -8.44 -8.94 9.07
CA GLY A 56 -8.45 -8.40 7.73
C GLY A 56 -7.41 -7.30 7.52
N LEU A 57 -6.88 -7.25 6.29
CA LEU A 57 -6.07 -6.15 5.78
C LEU A 57 -6.98 -5.10 5.15
N HIS A 58 -6.52 -3.85 5.14
CA HIS A 58 -7.13 -2.79 4.35
C HIS A 58 -6.04 -1.85 3.84
N HIS A 59 -6.38 -1.05 2.84
CA HIS A 59 -5.50 0.03 2.40
C HIS A 59 -6.21 1.38 2.40
N ILE A 60 -5.41 2.44 2.51
CA ILE A 60 -5.85 3.83 2.43
C ILE A 60 -5.04 4.50 1.34
N ILE A 61 -5.69 5.31 0.50
CA ILE A 61 -4.99 6.18 -0.44
C ILE A 61 -4.68 7.48 0.28
N GLN A 62 -3.40 7.76 0.44
CA GLN A 62 -2.93 8.99 1.05
C GLN A 62 -2.40 9.93 -0.03
N PHE A 63 -2.79 11.19 0.05
CA PHE A 63 -2.19 12.29 -0.70
C PHE A 63 -1.56 13.24 0.31
N PRO A 64 -0.38 12.90 0.84
CA PRO A 64 0.24 13.75 1.85
C PRO A 64 0.45 15.14 1.25
N GLU A 65 -0.06 16.15 1.94
CA GLU A 65 0.32 17.54 1.68
C GLU A 65 1.83 17.74 1.94
N LEU A 66 2.37 16.90 2.82
CA LEU A 66 3.77 16.88 3.20
C LEU A 66 4.62 16.24 2.11
N ILE A 67 5.66 16.96 1.70
CA ILE A 67 6.64 16.42 0.78
C ILE A 67 7.67 15.65 1.58
N GLU A 68 7.73 14.33 1.43
CA GLU A 68 8.73 13.53 2.12
C GLU A 68 10.08 13.68 1.43
N ALA A 69 11.14 13.77 2.23
CA ALA A 69 12.50 13.76 1.71
C ALA A 69 12.84 12.34 1.26
N ASP A 70 13.19 12.21 0.00
CA ASP A 70 13.73 10.98 -0.53
C ASP A 70 14.95 10.54 0.31
N PRO A 71 14.95 9.32 0.90
CA PRO A 71 15.97 8.92 1.88
C PRO A 71 17.39 8.75 1.32
N VAL A 72 17.61 8.94 0.02
CA VAL A 72 18.93 8.82 -0.63
C VAL A 72 19.43 10.15 -1.19
N THR A 73 18.57 10.90 -1.86
CA THR A 73 18.90 12.19 -2.50
C THR A 73 18.53 13.40 -1.63
N GLY A 74 17.74 13.19 -0.57
CA GLY A 74 17.20 14.22 0.30
C GLY A 74 16.16 15.13 -0.37
N LYS A 75 15.76 14.83 -1.62
CA LYS A 75 14.87 15.70 -2.39
C LYS A 75 13.41 15.49 -2.02
N PRO A 76 12.59 16.56 -2.01
CA PRO A 76 11.16 16.47 -1.74
C PRO A 76 10.42 15.69 -2.86
N VAL A 77 9.83 14.53 -2.53
CA VAL A 77 8.93 13.75 -3.41
C VAL A 77 7.46 14.03 -3.06
N LYS A 78 6.71 14.60 -4.02
CA LYS A 78 5.25 14.73 -3.96
C LYS A 78 4.62 13.56 -4.70
N GLY A 79 3.71 12.83 -4.06
CA GLY A 79 3.01 11.72 -4.73
C GLY A 79 1.87 11.16 -3.88
N GLY A 80 0.96 10.44 -4.54
CA GLY A 80 -0.01 9.60 -3.86
C GLY A 80 0.65 8.32 -3.36
N TYR A 81 0.30 7.88 -2.16
CA TYR A 81 0.76 6.64 -1.54
C TYR A 81 -0.42 5.74 -1.22
N ILE A 82 -0.18 4.45 -1.26
CA ILE A 82 -1.03 3.45 -0.66
C ILE A 82 -0.43 3.11 0.70
N GLU A 83 -1.17 3.38 1.76
CA GLU A 83 -0.86 2.84 3.08
C GLU A 83 -1.58 1.50 3.24
N LEU A 84 -0.82 0.40 3.19
CA LEU A 84 -1.34 -0.92 3.50
C LEU A 84 -1.26 -1.13 5.01
N ASN A 85 -2.38 -1.52 5.62
CA ASN A 85 -2.56 -1.59 7.06
C ASN A 85 -3.03 -2.98 7.51
N ASN A 86 -2.50 -3.43 8.65
CA ASN A 86 -3.00 -4.59 9.38
C ASN A 86 -3.42 -4.17 10.79
N ILE A 87 -4.73 -4.10 11.01
CA ILE A 87 -5.29 -3.65 12.27
C ILE A 87 -5.00 -4.61 13.43
N SER A 88 -4.92 -5.91 13.15
CA SER A 88 -4.68 -6.94 14.17
C SER A 88 -3.27 -6.90 14.72
N THR A 89 -2.30 -6.44 13.93
CA THR A 89 -0.90 -6.33 14.35
C THR A 89 -0.44 -4.89 14.58
N GLY A 90 -1.25 -3.89 14.20
CA GLY A 90 -0.90 -2.47 14.29
C GLY A 90 0.23 -2.06 13.34
N LYS A 91 0.51 -2.85 12.30
CA LYS A 91 1.58 -2.58 11.34
C LYS A 91 1.05 -1.90 10.09
N SER A 92 1.85 -1.00 9.52
CA SER A 92 1.57 -0.39 8.22
C SER A 92 2.84 -0.24 7.36
N VAL A 93 2.63 -0.06 6.06
CA VAL A 93 3.68 0.28 5.09
C VAL A 93 3.13 1.28 4.06
N LEU A 94 3.93 2.29 3.73
CA LEU A 94 3.65 3.22 2.64
C LEU A 94 4.30 2.73 1.36
N ILE A 95 3.51 2.69 0.29
CA ILE A 95 3.93 2.24 -1.03
C ILE A 95 3.58 3.34 -2.02
N PRO A 96 4.52 3.84 -2.84
CA PRO A 96 4.20 4.81 -3.88
C PRO A 96 3.12 4.23 -4.80
N MET A 97 2.06 5.01 -5.07
CA MET A 97 0.92 4.53 -5.86
C MET A 97 1.34 4.01 -7.23
N PHE A 98 2.32 4.65 -7.88
CA PHE A 98 2.85 4.17 -9.16
C PHE A 98 3.51 2.79 -9.05
N VAL A 99 4.32 2.54 -8.01
CA VAL A 99 4.93 1.22 -7.74
C VAL A 99 3.84 0.18 -7.48
N TRP A 100 2.86 0.52 -6.64
CA TRP A 100 1.73 -0.36 -6.31
C TRP A 100 0.94 -0.75 -7.56
N THR A 101 0.54 0.22 -8.38
CA THR A 101 -0.23 -0.01 -9.61
C THR A 101 0.58 -0.80 -10.64
N GLN A 102 1.85 -0.47 -10.88
CA GLN A 102 2.70 -1.23 -11.80
C GLN A 102 2.89 -2.68 -11.35
N PHE A 103 3.05 -2.90 -10.04
CA PHE A 103 3.11 -4.25 -9.50
C PHE A 103 1.80 -4.99 -9.72
N ILE A 104 0.66 -4.37 -9.38
CA ILE A 104 -0.68 -4.97 -9.52
C ILE A 104 -1.09 -5.23 -10.96
N GLU A 105 -0.70 -4.40 -11.92
CA GLU A 105 -1.24 -4.48 -13.29
C GLU A 105 -0.30 -5.20 -14.26
N HIS A 106 1.01 -5.19 -14.01
CA HIS A 106 2.02 -5.55 -15.01
C HIS A 106 3.10 -6.50 -14.50
N ASP A 107 2.90 -7.16 -13.36
CA ASP A 107 3.89 -8.02 -12.69
C ASP A 107 5.24 -7.32 -12.47
N ASN A 108 5.22 -5.98 -12.38
CA ASN A 108 6.42 -5.17 -12.33
C ASN A 108 6.72 -4.68 -10.91
N MET A 109 7.72 -5.29 -10.29
CA MET A 109 8.12 -4.99 -8.91
C MET A 109 9.09 -3.81 -8.78
N GLU A 110 9.61 -3.32 -9.90
CA GLU A 110 10.60 -2.26 -9.97
C GLU A 110 10.18 -1.24 -11.03
N PHE A 111 10.19 0.05 -10.69
CA PHE A 111 10.01 1.09 -11.71
C PHE A 111 11.18 2.06 -11.69
N THR A 112 11.40 2.73 -12.82
CA THR A 112 12.43 3.76 -12.94
C THR A 112 11.81 5.14 -12.85
N GLU A 113 12.12 5.86 -11.77
CA GLU A 113 11.72 7.25 -11.59
C GLU A 113 12.76 8.18 -12.21
N THR A 114 12.29 9.13 -13.02
CA THR A 114 13.17 10.17 -13.57
C THR A 114 13.44 11.22 -12.50
N ILE A 115 14.71 11.43 -12.16
CA ILE A 115 15.13 12.50 -11.26
C ILE A 115 15.32 13.77 -12.09
N VAL A 116 14.59 14.82 -11.71
CA VAL A 116 14.72 16.16 -12.29
C VAL A 116 15.47 17.10 -11.34
N ASN A 117 16.15 18.09 -11.91
CA ASN A 117 16.69 19.23 -11.14
C ASN A 117 15.66 20.37 -11.05
N LEU A 118 16.00 21.47 -10.36
CA LEU A 118 15.12 22.63 -10.19
C LEU A 118 14.70 23.29 -11.52
N GLY A 119 15.48 23.08 -12.59
CA GLY A 119 15.15 23.54 -13.94
C GLY A 119 14.34 22.53 -14.77
N ASN A 120 13.83 21.46 -14.15
CA ASN A 120 13.14 20.34 -14.81
C ASN A 120 13.97 19.57 -15.85
N SER A 121 15.29 19.77 -15.90
CA SER A 121 16.16 18.94 -16.72
C SER A 121 16.32 17.56 -16.06
N ARG A 122 16.19 16.50 -16.84
CA ARG A 122 16.52 15.13 -16.41
C ARG A 122 18.00 15.06 -16.06
N VAL A 123 18.31 14.65 -14.84
CA VAL A 123 19.70 14.51 -14.36
C VAL A 123 20.09 13.06 -14.16
N SER A 124 19.16 12.19 -13.80
CA SER A 124 19.40 10.77 -13.62
C SER A 124 18.09 10.00 -13.54
N ASP A 125 18.21 8.68 -13.43
CA ASP A 125 17.12 7.75 -13.21
C ASP A 125 17.35 7.00 -11.89
N ARG A 126 16.26 6.61 -11.23
CA ARG A 126 16.31 5.83 -10.01
C ARG A 126 15.42 4.60 -10.05
N PRO A 127 15.96 3.41 -9.75
CA PRO A 127 15.15 2.23 -9.46
C PRO A 127 14.38 2.39 -8.14
N MET A 128 13.08 2.16 -8.21
CA MET A 128 12.15 2.18 -7.09
C MET A 128 11.53 0.78 -6.96
N PRO A 129 12.04 -0.03 -6.01
CA PRO A 129 11.54 -1.38 -5.77
C PRO A 129 10.37 -1.38 -4.79
N LEU A 130 9.44 -2.32 -4.96
CA LEU A 130 8.46 -2.66 -3.93
C LEU A 130 9.16 -3.40 -2.77
N ASP A 131 9.05 -2.88 -1.54
CA ASP A 131 9.60 -3.53 -0.35
C ASP A 131 8.69 -4.68 0.12
N PHE A 132 8.85 -5.85 -0.53
CA PHE A 132 8.09 -7.05 -0.17
C PHE A 132 8.29 -7.51 1.26
N SER A 133 9.46 -7.27 1.85
CA SER A 133 9.68 -7.62 3.25
C SER A 133 8.78 -6.80 4.16
N ALA A 134 8.68 -5.49 3.91
CA ALA A 134 7.75 -4.62 4.62
C ALA A 134 6.28 -5.02 4.39
N VAL A 135 5.89 -5.27 3.13
CA VAL A 135 4.52 -5.74 2.78
C VAL A 135 4.17 -7.03 3.51
N PHE A 136 5.04 -8.04 3.47
CA PHE A 136 4.80 -9.32 4.15
C PHE A 136 4.84 -9.19 5.66
N ASN A 137 5.66 -8.29 6.21
CA ASN A 137 5.66 -8.01 7.64
C ASN A 137 4.32 -7.42 8.10
N VAL A 138 3.67 -6.60 7.27
CA VAL A 138 2.30 -6.11 7.50
C VAL A 138 1.29 -7.25 7.38
N MET A 139 1.44 -8.16 6.42
CA MET A 139 0.52 -9.30 6.23
C MET A 139 0.55 -10.35 7.36
N LYS A 140 1.59 -10.36 8.22
CA LYS A 140 1.70 -11.33 9.32
C LYS A 140 0.46 -11.34 10.21
N GLY A 141 -0.06 -12.54 10.49
CA GLY A 141 -1.24 -12.73 11.34
C GLY A 141 -2.56 -12.33 10.67
N ALA A 142 -2.56 -11.94 9.40
CA ALA A 142 -3.77 -11.84 8.60
C ALA A 142 -4.19 -13.22 8.05
N THR A 143 -5.47 -13.35 7.71
CA THR A 143 -5.99 -14.52 6.99
C THR A 143 -5.54 -14.45 5.53
N ILE A 144 -4.54 -15.25 5.15
CA ILE A 144 -3.96 -15.28 3.79
C ILE A 144 -4.26 -16.66 3.16
N PRO A 145 -4.69 -16.72 1.88
CA PRO A 145 -4.83 -17.97 1.15
C PRO A 145 -3.55 -18.83 1.14
N ALA A 146 -3.69 -20.15 1.23
CA ALA A 146 -2.56 -21.06 1.40
C ALA A 146 -1.60 -21.09 0.18
N ASP A 147 -2.15 -20.92 -1.02
CA ASP A 147 -1.42 -20.84 -2.28
C ASP A 147 -0.59 -19.54 -2.39
N VAL A 148 -1.11 -18.41 -1.90
CA VAL A 148 -0.36 -17.16 -1.76
C VAL A 148 0.81 -17.35 -0.79
N ILE A 149 0.61 -18.01 0.35
CA ILE A 149 1.68 -18.30 1.31
C ILE A 149 2.80 -19.13 0.66
N GLN A 150 2.45 -20.16 -0.11
CA GLN A 150 3.43 -21.02 -0.80
C GLN A 150 4.23 -20.23 -1.84
N GLU A 151 3.58 -19.36 -2.61
CA GLU A 151 4.25 -18.52 -3.62
C GLU A 151 5.24 -17.54 -2.97
N ILE A 152 4.85 -16.93 -1.85
CA ILE A 152 5.72 -16.04 -1.06
C ILE A 152 6.96 -16.80 -0.57
N GLN A 153 6.77 -18.00 0.00
CA GLN A 153 7.87 -18.83 0.52
C GLN A 153 8.82 -19.26 -0.60
N ALA A 154 8.30 -19.65 -1.76
CA ALA A 154 9.11 -20.01 -2.93
C ALA A 154 9.92 -18.82 -3.48
N SER A 155 9.40 -17.60 -3.35
CA SER A 155 10.03 -16.38 -3.85
C SER A 155 10.98 -15.71 -2.85
N ALA A 156 11.06 -16.19 -1.61
CA ALA A 156 11.87 -15.59 -0.54
C ALA A 156 13.35 -15.38 -0.91
N PRO A 157 14.06 -16.33 -1.58
CA PRO A 157 15.46 -16.12 -1.96
C PRO A 157 15.65 -14.96 -2.95
N GLN A 158 14.72 -14.82 -3.90
CA GLN A 158 14.76 -13.78 -4.94
C GLN A 158 14.51 -12.39 -4.32
N ILE A 159 13.57 -12.30 -3.39
CA ILE A 159 13.29 -11.07 -2.63
C ILE A 159 14.52 -10.63 -1.84
N GLN A 160 15.20 -11.57 -1.18
CA GLN A 160 16.39 -11.26 -0.40
C GLN A 160 17.54 -10.74 -1.29
N ALA A 161 17.70 -11.29 -2.50
CA ALA A 161 18.67 -10.79 -3.47
C ALA A 161 18.33 -9.39 -4.00
N VAL A 162 17.05 -9.08 -4.25
CA VAL A 162 16.61 -7.72 -4.63
C VAL A 162 16.93 -6.73 -3.52
N MET A 163 16.58 -7.05 -2.26
CA MET A 163 16.84 -6.18 -1.11
C MET A 163 18.33 -5.89 -0.92
N GLN A 164 19.20 -6.90 -1.08
CA GLN A 164 20.64 -6.73 -0.97
C GLN A 164 21.20 -5.79 -2.04
N ARG A 165 20.72 -5.90 -3.29
CA ARG A 165 21.12 -4.99 -4.39
C ARG A 165 20.72 -3.54 -4.10
N VAL A 166 19.53 -3.34 -3.54
CA VAL A 166 19.03 -2.00 -3.18
C VAL A 166 19.82 -1.40 -2.03
N GLN A 167 20.17 -2.19 -1.02
CA GLN A 167 21.03 -1.75 0.08
C GLN A 167 22.43 -1.39 -0.41
N ALA A 168 23.01 -2.20 -1.31
CA ALA A 168 24.31 -1.92 -1.92
C ALA A 168 24.31 -0.66 -2.79
N ALA A 169 23.21 -0.32 -3.45
CA ALA A 169 23.07 0.92 -4.23
C ALA A 169 22.88 2.18 -3.36
N ARG A 170 22.66 2.02 -2.05
CA ARG A 170 22.49 3.12 -1.08
C ARG A 170 23.77 3.44 -0.29
N GLY A 171 24.79 2.57 -0.34
CA GLY A 171 26.09 2.75 0.31
C GLY A 171 27.16 3.23 -0.67
#